data_AF-A0A9C9G3G9-F1
#
_entry.id   AF-A0A9C9G3G9-F1
#
_cell.length_a   1.000
_cell.length_b   1.000
_cell.length_c   1.000
_cell.angle_alpha   90.00
_cell.angle_beta   90.00
_cell.angle_gamma   90.00
#
_symmetry.space_group_name_H-M   'P 1'
#
loop_
_entity.id
_entity.type
_entity.pdbx_description
1 polymer ?
#
loop_
_entity_poly.entity_id
_entity_poly.type
_entity_poly.pdbx_seq_one_letter_code
_entity_poly.pdbx_strand_id
1 'polypeptide(L)'
;MLILPYSTELRFNWKSYVSYTIIILSLFIFIMQDKNRRAINPILSSYCLSISGHANDIDTLDLLRESSGTCRYVLGIIHSLPDKALVDTLFKPDLNEYTESQATKIIEYIKSHYSAFSLVAPASLDARLEYNPTSFNPARSLLSALAHADWWHLIGNLIFFITFAPAIELIIGNTLKFILVLILIEFSCDITYTVVALSSGKKLAQLFQNY
;
A
#
# COMPACT_ATOMS: atom_id res chain seq x y z
N MET A 1 -17.45 31.08 18.04
CA MET A 1 -18.13 30.27 19.08
C MET A 1 -17.84 28.81 18.77
N LEU A 2 -17.02 28.17 19.60
CA LEU A 2 -16.86 26.71 19.57
C LEU A 2 -18.17 26.14 20.12
N ILE A 3 -19.05 25.64 19.25
CA ILE A 3 -20.26 24.92 19.67
C ILE A 3 -19.78 23.53 20.08
N LEU A 4 -19.31 23.39 21.32
CA LEU A 4 -19.12 22.08 21.94
C LEU A 4 -20.49 21.63 22.47
N PRO A 5 -21.02 20.47 22.03
CA PRO A 5 -22.27 19.97 22.56
C PRO A 5 -22.12 19.68 24.06
N TYR A 6 -22.94 20.39 24.87
CA TYR A 6 -22.85 20.47 26.33
C TYR A 6 -23.36 19.22 27.06
N SER A 7 -24.13 18.36 26.39
CA SER A 7 -24.57 17.08 26.96
C SER A 7 -25.19 16.26 25.84
N THR A 8 -24.67 15.06 25.63
CA THR A 8 -25.42 14.02 24.94
C THR A 8 -25.84 13.05 26.04
N GLU A 9 -27.10 13.11 26.44
CA GLU A 9 -27.75 11.95 27.08
C GLU A 9 -27.86 10.85 26.02
N LEU A 10 -26.70 10.27 25.65
CA LEU A 10 -26.63 9.10 24.81
C LEU A 10 -27.30 8.01 25.63
N ARG A 11 -28.40 7.46 25.12
CA ARG A 11 -28.96 6.22 25.67
C ARG A 11 -27.84 5.17 25.62
N PHE A 12 -27.19 4.98 26.76
CA PHE A 12 -25.93 4.26 26.95
C PHE A 12 -26.01 2.76 26.59
N ASN A 13 -27.17 2.27 26.16
CA ASN A 13 -27.43 0.88 25.80
C ASN A 13 -27.23 0.57 24.31
N TRP A 14 -27.01 1.56 23.44
CA TRP A 14 -26.75 1.24 22.03
C TRP A 14 -25.30 0.83 21.81
N LYS A 15 -25.09 -0.45 21.48
CA LYS A 15 -23.77 -1.00 21.17
C LYS A 15 -23.41 -0.69 19.71
N SER A 16 -22.24 -0.08 19.50
CA SER A 16 -21.71 0.29 18.18
C SER A 16 -21.05 -0.91 17.50
N TYR A 17 -21.86 -1.90 17.12
CA TYR A 17 -21.35 -3.17 16.63
C TYR A 17 -20.56 -3.02 15.33
N VAL A 18 -21.00 -2.17 14.40
CA VAL A 18 -20.32 -1.99 13.10
C VAL A 18 -18.95 -1.40 13.32
N SER A 19 -18.85 -0.36 14.15
CA SER A 19 -17.58 0.28 14.48
C SER A 19 -16.58 -0.72 15.07
N TYR A 20 -17.01 -1.52 16.05
CA TYR A 20 -16.13 -2.54 16.65
C TYR A 20 -15.73 -3.64 15.67
N THR A 21 -16.64 -4.07 14.79
CA THR A 21 -16.32 -5.05 13.74
C THR A 21 -15.23 -4.53 12.80
N ILE A 22 -15.32 -3.27 12.35
CA ILE A 22 -14.30 -2.68 11.48
C ILE A 22 -12.95 -2.61 12.18
N ILE A 23 -12.91 -2.20 13.45
CA ILE A 23 -11.67 -2.15 14.24
C ILE A 23 -11.00 -3.53 14.31
N ILE A 24 -11.78 -4.57 14.62
CA ILE A 24 -11.27 -5.95 14.71
C ILE A 24 -10.77 -6.42 13.35
N LEU A 25 -11.50 -6.13 12.27
CA LEU A 25 -11.11 -6.50 10.91
C LEU A 25 -9.81 -5.80 10.47
N SER A 26 -9.69 -4.48 10.69
CA SER A 26 -8.48 -3.73 10.37
C SER A 26 -7.26 -4.26 11.14
N LEU A 27 -7.42 -4.56 12.43
CA LEU A 27 -6.35 -5.16 13.24
C LEU A 27 -5.96 -6.55 12.71
N PHE A 28 -6.95 -7.39 12.40
CA PHE A 28 -6.71 -8.74 11.89
C PHE A 28 -5.98 -8.70 10.54
N ILE A 29 -6.47 -7.90 9.59
CA ILE A 29 -5.86 -7.74 8.27
C ILE A 29 -4.42 -7.21 8.41
N PHE A 30 -4.21 -6.22 9.26
CA PHE A 30 -2.88 -5.67 9.47
C PHE A 30 -1.90 -6.67 10.09
N ILE A 31 -2.33 -7.51 11.04
CA ILE A 31 -1.49 -8.60 11.57
C ILE A 31 -1.08 -9.56 10.45
N MET A 32 -1.98 -9.83 9.50
CA MET A 32 -1.66 -10.66 8.34
C MET A 32 -0.70 -9.95 7.38
N GLN A 33 -0.82 -8.63 7.19
CA GLN A 33 0.14 -7.82 6.43
C GLN A 33 1.54 -7.86 7.09
N ASP A 34 1.63 -7.62 8.40
CA ASP A 34 2.90 -7.64 9.14
C ASP A 34 3.58 -9.03 9.06
N LYS A 35 2.81 -10.10 9.23
CA LYS A 35 3.33 -11.47 9.06
C LYS A 35 3.82 -11.73 7.64
N ASN A 36 3.09 -11.28 6.62
CA ASN A 36 3.50 -11.44 5.22
C ASN A 36 4.80 -10.67 4.92
N ARG A 37 4.91 -9.41 5.38
CA ARG A 37 6.14 -8.60 5.24
C ARG A 37 7.34 -9.25 5.94
N ARG A 38 7.15 -9.76 7.15
CA ARG A 38 8.19 -10.51 7.89
C ARG A 38 8.63 -11.79 7.20
N ALA A 39 7.77 -12.43 6.40
CA ALA A 39 8.13 -13.59 5.60
C ALA A 39 8.89 -13.20 4.31
N ILE A 40 8.53 -12.07 3.70
CA ILE A 40 9.15 -11.57 2.46
C ILE A 40 10.56 -11.03 2.72
N ASN A 41 10.74 -10.21 3.76
CA ASN A 41 11.99 -9.50 4.05
C ASN A 41 13.26 -10.37 4.15
N PRO A 42 13.26 -11.53 4.84
CA PRO A 42 14.44 -12.40 4.89
C PRO A 42 14.75 -13.04 3.54
N ILE A 43 13.73 -13.42 2.75
CA ILE A 43 13.91 -14.00 1.40
C ILE A 43 14.50 -12.94 0.46
N LEU A 44 13.95 -11.73 0.49
CA LEU A 44 14.44 -10.58 -0.24
C LEU A 44 15.90 -10.25 0.10
N SER A 45 16.23 -10.25 1.40
CA SER A 45 17.60 -10.02 1.87
C SER A 45 18.56 -11.12 1.43
N SER A 46 18.16 -12.40 1.54
CA SER A 46 18.95 -13.53 1.09
C SER A 46 19.19 -13.52 -0.43
N TYR A 47 18.17 -13.16 -1.21
CA TYR A 47 18.28 -13.05 -2.67
C TYR A 47 19.25 -11.93 -3.08
N CYS A 48 19.11 -10.74 -2.48
CA CYS A 48 19.99 -9.62 -2.79
C CYS A 48 21.45 -9.87 -2.35
N LEU A 49 21.65 -10.59 -1.24
CA LEU A 49 22.99 -10.99 -0.81
C LEU A 49 23.61 -12.01 -1.78
N SER A 50 22.84 -12.96 -2.31
CA SER A 50 23.38 -14.01 -3.19
C SER A 50 23.83 -13.50 -4.55
N ILE A 51 23.22 -12.43 -5.06
CA ILE A 51 23.61 -11.80 -6.33
C ILE A 51 24.71 -10.74 -6.17
N SER A 52 24.88 -10.19 -4.95
CA SER A 52 25.91 -9.19 -4.65
C SER A 52 27.31 -9.81 -4.53
N GLY A 53 28.35 -9.08 -4.94
CA GLY A 53 29.76 -9.43 -4.64
C GLY A 53 30.49 -10.36 -5.62
N HIS A 54 29.88 -10.74 -6.74
CA HIS A 54 30.55 -11.52 -7.79
C HIS A 54 31.33 -10.60 -8.75
N ALA A 55 32.36 -9.93 -8.24
CA ALA A 55 33.02 -8.75 -8.83
C ALA A 55 33.71 -8.93 -10.19
N ASN A 56 33.96 -10.16 -10.64
CA ASN A 56 34.80 -10.40 -11.82
C ASN A 56 34.04 -10.39 -13.15
N ASP A 57 32.70 -10.30 -13.14
CA ASP A 57 31.84 -10.28 -14.35
C ASP A 57 30.52 -9.53 -14.10
N ILE A 58 30.59 -8.37 -13.44
CA ILE A 58 29.42 -7.52 -13.20
C ILE A 58 29.30 -6.56 -14.39
N ASP A 59 28.25 -6.74 -15.19
CA ASP A 59 27.81 -5.70 -16.10
C ASP A 59 27.42 -4.47 -15.26
N THR A 60 28.07 -3.32 -15.51
CA THR A 60 27.82 -2.07 -14.76
C THR A 60 26.39 -1.56 -14.89
N LEU A 61 25.59 -2.14 -15.79
CA LEU A 61 24.17 -1.83 -15.93
C LEU A 61 23.28 -2.72 -15.04
N ASP A 62 23.85 -3.69 -14.32
CA ASP A 62 23.13 -4.50 -13.34
C ASP A 62 23.23 -3.90 -11.93
N LEU A 63 22.53 -2.78 -11.75
CA LEU A 63 22.56 -1.95 -10.53
C LEU A 63 22.18 -2.71 -9.25
N LEU A 64 21.43 -3.82 -9.37
CA LEU A 64 20.99 -4.60 -8.21
C LEU A 64 22.11 -5.49 -7.66
N ARG A 65 23.10 -5.85 -8.47
CA ARG A 65 24.29 -6.60 -8.03
C ARG A 65 25.33 -5.71 -7.36
N GLU A 66 25.35 -4.42 -7.67
CA GLU A 66 26.27 -3.45 -7.08
C GLU A 66 25.99 -3.17 -5.60
N SER A 67 24.70 -3.07 -5.24
CA SER A 67 24.28 -2.70 -3.89
C SER A 67 23.11 -3.58 -3.42
N SER A 68 23.37 -4.39 -2.39
CA SER A 68 22.33 -5.17 -1.73
C SER A 68 21.25 -4.28 -1.08
N GLY A 69 21.59 -3.04 -0.73
CA GLY A 69 20.62 -2.03 -0.28
C GLY A 69 19.67 -1.63 -1.41
N THR A 70 20.21 -1.25 -2.56
CA THR A 70 19.45 -0.88 -3.76
C THR A 70 18.59 -2.04 -4.25
N CYS A 71 19.15 -3.26 -4.28
CA CYS A 71 18.40 -4.48 -4.61
C CYS A 71 17.17 -4.67 -3.73
N ARG A 72 17.34 -4.60 -2.40
CA ARG A 72 16.22 -4.78 -1.46
C ARG A 72 15.16 -3.71 -1.64
N TYR A 73 15.56 -2.46 -1.83
CA TYR A 73 14.64 -1.35 -2.06
C TYR A 73 13.84 -1.53 -3.35
N VAL A 74 14.52 -1.71 -4.49
CA VAL A 74 13.89 -1.83 -5.81
C VAL A 74 12.98 -3.06 -5.88
N LEU A 75 13.49 -4.25 -5.51
CA LEU A 75 12.68 -5.46 -5.56
C LEU A 75 11.54 -5.43 -4.53
N GLY A 76 11.74 -4.81 -3.36
CA GLY A 76 10.70 -4.58 -2.37
C GLY A 76 9.55 -3.73 -2.91
N ILE A 77 9.86 -2.61 -3.57
CA ILE A 77 8.85 -1.77 -4.23
C ILE A 77 8.12 -2.58 -5.29
N ILE A 78 8.85 -3.22 -6.21
CA ILE A 78 8.23 -3.98 -7.30
C ILE A 78 7.32 -5.06 -6.74
N HIS A 79 7.73 -5.77 -5.69
CA HIS A 79 6.93 -6.83 -5.06
C HIS A 79 5.64 -6.30 -4.43
N SER A 80 5.65 -5.07 -3.92
CA SER A 80 4.48 -4.41 -3.34
C SER A 80 3.53 -3.79 -4.37
N LEU A 81 3.95 -3.57 -5.63
CA LEU A 81 3.06 -3.01 -6.65
C LEU A 81 1.88 -3.95 -7.00
N PRO A 82 0.63 -3.46 -7.13
CA PRO A 82 -0.48 -4.28 -7.60
C PRO A 82 -0.34 -4.66 -9.08
N ASP A 83 0.28 -3.80 -9.89
CA ASP A 83 0.52 -4.01 -11.32
C ASP A 83 2.03 -3.94 -11.63
N LYS A 84 2.60 -5.06 -12.06
CA LYS A 84 4.03 -5.17 -12.40
C LYS A 84 4.36 -4.58 -13.77
N ALA A 85 3.37 -4.26 -14.60
CA ALA A 85 3.59 -3.56 -15.86
C ALA A 85 4.07 -2.12 -15.62
N LEU A 86 3.84 -1.56 -14.43
CA LEU A 86 4.24 -0.19 -14.08
C LEU A 86 5.73 -0.02 -13.81
N VAL A 87 6.52 -1.11 -13.74
CA VAL A 87 7.97 -1.06 -13.46
C VAL A 87 8.70 -0.10 -14.42
N ASP A 88 8.36 -0.13 -15.70
CA ASP A 88 9.02 0.71 -16.71
C ASP A 88 8.75 2.19 -16.45
N THR A 89 7.49 2.52 -16.20
CA THR A 89 7.05 3.88 -15.88
C THR A 89 7.60 4.36 -14.55
N LEU A 90 7.81 3.44 -13.60
CA LEU A 90 8.28 3.73 -12.25
C LEU A 90 9.77 4.11 -12.24
N PHE A 91 10.63 3.31 -12.88
CA PHE A 91 12.08 3.44 -12.77
C PHE A 91 12.74 4.18 -13.94
N LYS A 92 12.18 4.16 -15.16
CA LYS A 92 12.72 4.93 -16.31
C LYS A 92 12.97 6.42 -16.00
N PRO A 93 12.12 7.11 -15.21
CA PRO A 93 12.37 8.48 -14.73
C PRO A 93 13.68 8.71 -13.99
N ASP A 94 14.16 7.72 -13.25
CA ASP A 94 15.35 7.83 -12.40
C ASP A 94 16.61 7.46 -13.19
N LEU A 95 16.46 7.02 -14.45
CA LEU A 95 17.53 6.60 -15.35
C LEU A 95 17.87 7.64 -16.43
N ASN A 96 17.53 8.92 -16.22
CA ASN A 96 17.75 9.98 -17.23
C ASN A 96 19.23 10.22 -17.56
N GLU A 97 20.15 9.78 -16.70
CA GLU A 97 21.60 9.85 -16.94
C GLU A 97 22.11 8.77 -17.91
N TYR A 98 21.31 7.73 -18.16
CA TYR A 98 21.63 6.65 -19.08
C TYR A 98 21.05 6.90 -20.48
N THR A 99 21.73 6.39 -21.51
CA THR A 99 21.14 6.34 -22.85
C THR A 99 19.88 5.46 -22.85
N GLU A 100 18.97 5.65 -23.79
CA GLU A 100 17.73 4.86 -23.87
C GLU A 100 17.99 3.35 -23.96
N SER A 101 19.05 2.94 -24.66
CA SER A 101 19.46 1.53 -24.73
C SER A 101 19.95 1.01 -23.38
N GLN A 102 20.73 1.79 -22.64
CA GLN A 102 21.20 1.42 -21.31
C GLN A 102 20.04 1.36 -20.30
N ALA A 103 19.15 2.35 -20.31
CA ALA A 103 17.98 2.37 -19.45
C ALA A 103 17.08 1.15 -19.69
N THR A 104 16.83 0.78 -20.95
CA THR A 104 16.09 -0.44 -21.31
C THR A 104 16.76 -1.68 -20.73
N LYS A 105 18.09 -1.79 -20.88
CA LYS A 105 18.86 -2.93 -20.37
C LYS A 105 18.85 -3.01 -18.83
N ILE A 106 18.95 -1.88 -18.14
CA ILE A 106 18.83 -1.81 -16.67
C ILE A 106 17.46 -2.33 -16.23
N ILE A 107 16.38 -1.90 -16.89
CA ILE A 107 15.01 -2.34 -16.60
C ILE A 107 14.84 -3.85 -16.87
N GLU A 108 15.45 -4.38 -17.94
CA GLU A 108 15.47 -5.82 -18.21
C GLU A 108 16.17 -6.60 -17.09
N TYR A 109 17.31 -6.11 -16.58
CA TYR A 109 17.96 -6.72 -15.41
C TYR A 109 17.06 -6.68 -14.18
N ILE A 110 16.44 -5.55 -13.88
CA ILE A 110 15.50 -5.41 -12.77
C ILE A 110 14.35 -6.41 -12.88
N LYS A 111 13.72 -6.52 -14.06
CA LYS A 111 12.63 -7.47 -14.32
C LYS A 111 13.10 -8.92 -14.20
N SER A 112 14.29 -9.23 -14.70
CA SER A 112 14.91 -10.56 -14.61
C SER A 112 15.14 -10.96 -13.14
N HIS A 113 15.72 -10.06 -12.35
CA HIS A 113 15.92 -10.27 -10.92
C HIS A 113 14.61 -10.44 -10.16
N TYR A 114 13.62 -9.60 -10.46
CA TYR A 114 12.30 -9.73 -9.86
C TYR A 114 11.63 -11.07 -10.23
N SER A 115 11.73 -11.50 -11.49
CA SER A 115 11.21 -12.80 -11.93
C SER A 115 11.83 -13.93 -11.11
N ALA A 116 13.16 -13.94 -10.93
CA ALA A 116 13.84 -14.97 -10.14
C ALA A 116 13.46 -14.91 -8.65
N PHE A 117 13.40 -13.71 -8.06
CA PHE A 117 12.99 -13.50 -6.68
C PHE A 117 11.54 -13.95 -6.42
N SER A 118 10.62 -13.62 -7.32
CA SER A 118 9.19 -13.90 -7.16
C SER A 118 8.83 -15.39 -7.18
N LEU A 119 9.72 -16.25 -7.72
CA LEU A 119 9.53 -17.71 -7.69
C LEU A 119 9.66 -18.30 -6.29
N VAL A 120 10.40 -17.63 -5.39
CA VAL A 120 10.66 -18.11 -4.02
C VAL A 120 9.98 -17.27 -2.96
N ALA A 121 9.60 -16.03 -3.28
CA ALA A 121 8.93 -15.14 -2.34
C ALA A 121 7.41 -15.41 -2.28
N PRO A 122 6.79 -15.39 -1.09
CA PRO A 122 5.34 -15.42 -1.01
C PRO A 122 4.74 -14.16 -1.64
N ALA A 123 3.54 -14.27 -2.20
CA ALA A 123 2.83 -13.14 -2.78
C ALA A 123 2.64 -12.01 -1.74
N SER A 124 2.80 -10.76 -2.18
CA SER A 124 2.57 -9.59 -1.32
C SER A 124 1.09 -9.43 -1.03
N LEU A 125 0.73 -9.41 0.26
CA LEU A 125 -0.63 -9.11 0.70
C LEU A 125 -0.97 -7.63 0.48
N ASP A 126 0.02 -6.73 0.62
CA ASP A 126 -0.14 -5.30 0.37
C ASP A 126 -0.58 -5.06 -1.09
N ALA A 127 0.11 -5.68 -2.05
CA ALA A 127 -0.22 -5.61 -3.47
C ALA A 127 -1.63 -6.13 -3.80
N ARG A 128 -2.17 -7.03 -2.97
CA ARG A 128 -3.52 -7.60 -3.15
C ARG A 128 -4.62 -6.72 -2.58
N LEU A 129 -4.31 -5.94 -1.56
CA LEU A 129 -5.24 -5.06 -0.85
C LEU A 129 -5.23 -3.62 -1.40
N GLU A 130 -4.13 -3.21 -2.05
CA GLU A 130 -4.00 -1.87 -2.62
C GLU A 130 -5.03 -1.61 -3.74
N TYR A 131 -5.63 -0.42 -3.69
CA TYR A 131 -6.46 0.11 -4.76
C TYR A 131 -5.60 0.73 -5.86
N ASN A 132 -5.74 0.23 -7.09
CA ASN A 132 -5.07 0.78 -8.27
C ASN A 132 -6.00 1.81 -8.95
N PRO A 133 -5.63 3.11 -8.98
CA PRO A 133 -6.48 4.17 -9.54
C PRO A 133 -6.68 4.06 -11.06
N THR A 134 -5.85 3.27 -11.75
CA THR A 134 -5.98 3.05 -13.21
C THR A 134 -7.00 1.96 -13.55
N SER A 135 -7.51 1.23 -12.56
CA SER A 135 -8.45 0.13 -12.76
C SER A 135 -9.67 0.26 -11.85
N PHE A 136 -10.88 0.18 -12.42
CA PHE A 136 -12.09 0.15 -11.62
C PHE A 136 -12.25 -1.23 -10.96
N ASN A 137 -11.86 -1.34 -9.68
CA ASN A 137 -12.05 -2.55 -8.88
C ASN A 137 -12.69 -2.21 -7.53
N PRO A 138 -14.03 -2.24 -7.43
CA PRO A 138 -14.74 -1.82 -6.21
C PRO A 138 -14.45 -2.72 -5.00
N ALA A 139 -14.08 -3.99 -5.22
CA ALA A 139 -13.70 -4.88 -4.13
C ALA A 139 -12.34 -4.49 -3.54
N ARG A 140 -11.36 -4.15 -4.38
CA ARG A 140 -10.05 -3.66 -3.89
C ARG A 140 -10.15 -2.28 -3.25
N SER A 141 -10.98 -1.40 -3.80
CA SER A 141 -11.35 -0.12 -3.18
C SER A 141 -11.86 -0.33 -1.74
N LEU A 142 -12.89 -1.15 -1.52
CA LEU A 142 -13.37 -1.39 -0.16
C LEU A 142 -12.36 -2.09 0.76
N LEU A 143 -11.50 -2.96 0.21
CA LEU A 143 -10.47 -3.66 0.97
C LEU A 143 -9.28 -2.76 1.31
N SER A 144 -8.98 -1.74 0.50
CA SER A 144 -7.88 -0.80 0.77
C SER A 144 -8.14 0.03 2.01
N ALA A 145 -9.39 0.38 2.31
CA ALA A 145 -9.77 1.03 3.58
C ALA A 145 -9.31 0.28 4.84
N LEU A 146 -9.16 -1.05 4.75
CA LEU A 146 -8.76 -1.91 5.87
C LEU A 146 -7.25 -2.16 5.92
N ALA A 147 -6.52 -1.84 4.84
CA ALA A 147 -5.09 -2.02 4.73
C ALA A 147 -4.32 -0.86 5.35
N HIS A 148 -3.19 -1.14 6.01
CA HIS A 148 -2.39 -0.10 6.66
C HIS A 148 -0.90 -0.23 6.34
N ALA A 149 -0.22 0.91 6.20
CA ALA A 149 1.20 0.97 5.86
C ALA A 149 2.10 0.52 7.02
N ASP A 150 1.79 0.88 8.25
CA ASP A 150 2.58 0.55 9.44
C ASP A 150 1.74 0.62 10.73
N TRP A 151 2.35 0.26 11.86
CA TRP A 151 1.69 0.24 13.17
C TRP A 151 1.19 1.62 13.61
N TRP A 152 1.95 2.69 13.34
CA TRP A 152 1.56 4.03 13.74
C TRP A 152 0.41 4.57 12.88
N HIS A 153 0.41 4.27 11.58
CA HIS A 153 -0.75 4.52 10.72
C HIS A 153 -2.01 3.81 11.25
N LEU A 154 -1.92 2.52 11.60
CA LEU A 154 -3.05 1.79 12.17
C LEU A 154 -3.52 2.40 13.49
N ILE A 155 -2.61 2.62 14.44
CA ILE A 155 -2.95 3.15 15.78
C ILE A 155 -3.61 4.52 15.65
N GLY A 156 -3.05 5.41 14.82
CA GLY A 156 -3.64 6.71 14.53
C GLY A 156 -5.08 6.57 14.02
N ASN A 157 -5.29 5.79 12.96
CA ASN A 157 -6.61 5.56 12.38
C ASN A 157 -7.60 4.99 13.40
N LEU A 158 -7.19 4.00 14.21
CA LEU A 158 -8.04 3.39 15.22
C LEU A 158 -8.46 4.38 16.32
N ILE A 159 -7.58 5.28 16.76
CA ILE A 159 -7.92 6.31 17.76
C ILE A 159 -9.01 7.24 17.21
N PHE A 160 -8.83 7.76 15.99
CA PHE A 160 -9.84 8.61 15.36
C PHE A 160 -11.15 7.84 15.15
N PHE A 161 -11.06 6.62 14.64
CA PHE A 161 -12.25 5.82 14.36
C PHE A 161 -13.04 5.48 15.63
N ILE A 162 -12.38 5.05 16.72
CA ILE A 162 -13.01 4.80 18.02
C ILE A 162 -13.66 6.06 18.60
N THR A 163 -13.03 7.22 18.40
CA THR A 163 -13.51 8.49 18.96
C THR A 163 -14.78 8.97 18.26
N PHE A 164 -14.87 8.82 16.94
CA PHE A 164 -15.93 9.45 16.13
C PHE A 164 -16.95 8.47 15.56
N ALA A 165 -16.55 7.27 15.13
CA ALA A 165 -17.44 6.33 14.44
C ALA A 165 -18.64 5.87 15.31
N PRO A 166 -18.47 5.53 16.60
CA PRO A 166 -19.60 5.18 17.48
C PRO A 166 -20.64 6.30 17.61
N ALA A 167 -20.19 7.55 17.68
CA ALA A 167 -21.10 8.70 17.76
C ALA A 167 -21.90 8.87 16.45
N ILE A 168 -21.24 8.71 15.30
CA ILE A 168 -21.91 8.77 13.99
C ILE A 168 -22.88 7.59 13.81
N GLU A 169 -22.48 6.38 14.20
CA GLU A 169 -23.31 5.17 14.17
C GLU A 169 -24.60 5.38 14.99
N LEU A 170 -24.47 5.98 16.18
CA LEU A 170 -25.61 6.31 17.02
C LEU A 170 -26.50 7.40 16.42
N ILE A 171 -25.92 8.49 15.90
CA ILE A 171 -26.67 9.60 15.27
C ILE A 171 -27.50 9.09 14.09
N ILE A 172 -26.94 8.19 13.28
CA ILE A 172 -27.65 7.60 12.13
C ILE A 172 -28.78 6.66 12.60
N GLY A 173 -28.60 5.98 13.74
CA GLY A 173 -29.61 5.15 14.39
C GLY A 173 -30.07 3.93 13.59
N ASN A 174 -29.40 3.63 12.48
CA ASN A 174 -29.71 2.51 11.59
C ASN A 174 -28.41 1.92 11.02
N THR A 175 -28.15 0.66 11.34
CA THR A 175 -26.94 -0.07 10.96
C THR A 175 -26.69 -0.08 9.45
N LEU A 176 -27.71 -0.35 8.63
CA LEU A 176 -27.57 -0.41 7.17
C LEU A 176 -27.25 0.96 6.59
N LYS A 177 -27.90 2.02 7.09
CA LYS A 177 -27.57 3.41 6.68
C LYS A 177 -26.14 3.77 7.04
N PHE A 178 -25.66 3.36 8.22
CA PHE A 178 -24.28 3.62 8.62
C PHE A 178 -23.27 2.90 7.73
N ILE A 179 -23.49 1.61 7.44
CA ILE A 179 -22.65 0.85 6.50
C ILE A 179 -22.64 1.53 5.12
N LEU A 180 -23.80 1.93 4.62
CA LEU A 180 -23.90 2.62 3.33
C LEU A 180 -23.14 3.95 3.34
N VAL A 181 -23.21 4.73 4.42
CA VAL A 181 -22.43 5.96 4.58
C VAL A 181 -20.93 5.68 4.54
N LEU A 182 -20.44 4.66 5.23
CA LEU A 182 -19.02 4.28 5.19
C LEU A 182 -18.57 3.89 3.77
N ILE A 183 -19.38 3.08 3.08
CA ILE A 183 -19.13 2.69 1.68
C ILE A 183 -19.07 3.92 0.77
N LEU A 184 -20.01 4.86 0.92
CA LEU A 184 -20.02 6.09 0.13
C LEU A 184 -18.81 6.97 0.40
N ILE A 185 -18.38 7.09 1.67
CA ILE A 185 -17.17 7.83 2.04
C ILE A 185 -15.96 7.20 1.36
N GLU A 186 -15.81 5.88 1.44
CA GLU A 186 -14.67 5.18 0.83
C GLU A 186 -14.62 5.38 -0.68
N PHE A 187 -15.73 5.14 -1.39
CA PHE A 187 -15.77 5.37 -2.83
C PHE A 187 -15.50 6.83 -3.20
N SER A 188 -15.94 7.79 -2.37
CA SER A 188 -15.65 9.20 -2.60
C SER A 188 -14.15 9.51 -2.45
N CYS A 189 -13.49 8.91 -1.44
CA CYS A 189 -12.05 9.01 -1.26
C CYS A 189 -11.30 8.42 -2.46
N ASP A 190 -11.69 7.23 -2.92
CA ASP A 190 -11.03 6.55 -4.03
C ASP A 190 -11.23 7.24 -5.38
N ILE A 191 -12.42 7.79 -5.63
CA ILE A 191 -12.67 8.62 -6.81
C ILE A 191 -11.78 9.87 -6.75
N THR A 192 -11.70 10.52 -5.58
CA THR A 192 -10.86 11.71 -5.41
C THR A 192 -9.39 11.38 -5.62
N TYR A 193 -8.90 10.28 -5.02
CA TYR A 193 -7.55 9.77 -5.22
C TYR A 193 -7.27 9.46 -6.69
N THR A 194 -8.21 8.80 -7.37
CA THR A 194 -8.11 8.48 -8.80
C THR A 194 -8.00 9.75 -9.65
N VAL A 195 -8.86 10.74 -9.41
CA VAL A 195 -8.82 12.03 -10.11
C VAL A 195 -7.47 12.71 -9.90
N VAL A 196 -6.98 12.79 -8.65
CA VAL A 196 -5.70 13.42 -8.33
C VAL A 196 -4.51 12.67 -8.95
N ALA A 197 -4.52 11.33 -8.88
CA ALA A 197 -3.48 10.49 -9.46
C ALA A 197 -3.38 10.65 -10.98
N LEU A 198 -4.53 10.71 -11.67
CA LEU A 198 -4.59 10.89 -13.12
C LEU A 198 -4.31 12.35 -13.54
N SER A 199 -4.83 13.33 -12.81
CA SER A 199 -4.70 14.76 -13.15
C SER A 199 -3.30 15.29 -12.94
N SER A 200 -2.57 14.74 -11.97
CA SER A 200 -1.25 15.26 -11.62
C SER A 200 -0.24 15.03 -12.74
N GLY A 201 -0.49 14.12 -13.71
CA GLY A 201 0.42 13.79 -14.81
C GLY A 201 1.83 13.37 -14.38
N LYS A 202 2.09 13.35 -13.06
CA LYS A 202 3.35 13.09 -12.40
C LYS A 202 3.37 11.61 -12.06
N LYS A 203 4.36 10.96 -12.66
CA LYS A 203 4.79 9.57 -12.47
C LYS A 203 4.39 9.05 -11.09
N LEU A 204 3.54 8.00 -11.04
CA LEU A 204 3.19 7.26 -9.82
C LEU A 204 4.42 7.00 -8.93
N ALA A 205 5.61 6.90 -9.53
CA ALA A 205 6.92 6.86 -8.87
C ALA A 205 7.14 7.87 -7.74
N GLN A 206 6.75 9.14 -7.92
CA GLN A 206 6.99 10.16 -6.89
C GLN A 206 6.05 10.05 -5.68
N LEU A 207 4.92 9.35 -5.82
CA LEU A 207 4.01 9.11 -4.70
C LEU A 207 4.51 7.98 -3.79
N PHE A 208 5.23 7.00 -4.34
CA PHE A 208 5.81 5.89 -3.56
C PHE A 208 7.17 6.21 -2.93
N GLN A 209 7.85 7.30 -3.34
CA GLN A 209 9.14 7.70 -2.73
C GLN A 209 9.01 8.41 -1.37
N ASN A 210 7.79 8.80 -0.95
CA ASN A 210 7.54 9.46 0.34
C ASN A 210 7.04 8.50 1.45
N TYR A 211 7.08 7.19 1.19
CA TYR A 211 6.81 6.12 2.15
C TYR A 211 8.06 5.25 2.31
#